data_AF-A0A920FER6-F1
#
_entry.id   AF-A0A920FER6-F1
#
_cell.length_a   1.000
_cell.length_b   1.000
_cell.length_c   1.000
_cell.angle_alpha   90.00
_cell.angle_beta   90.00
_cell.angle_gamma   90.00
#
_symmetry.space_group_name_H-M   'P 1'
#
loop_
_entity.id
_entity.type
_entity.pdbx_description
1 polymer ?
#
loop_
_entity_poly.entity_id
_entity_poly.type
_entity_poly.pdbx_seq_one_letter_code
_entity_poly.pdbx_strand_id
1 'polypeptide(L)'
;MGFSKLSRKPVRRIDIRFVPNMYYHSALLYFTGSYELNTQMRQIAKNKGYKLNEYGLFKIKSDGTFSSKPLKADSEKDIFKKLDLDYLEPNQRG
;
A
#
# COMPACT_ATOMS: atom_id res chain seq x y z
N MET A 1 -3.27 15.89 -7.34
CA MET A 1 -4.20 16.41 -6.32
C MET A 1 -4.92 17.63 -6.86
N GLY A 2 -6.25 17.61 -6.90
CA GLY A 2 -7.03 18.68 -7.54
C GLY A 2 -8.52 18.61 -7.23
N PHE A 3 -9.32 19.21 -8.09
CA PHE A 3 -10.77 19.24 -8.00
C PHE A 3 -11.39 18.80 -9.33
N SER A 4 -12.53 18.10 -9.28
CA SER A 4 -13.32 17.71 -10.45
C SER A 4 -14.79 18.05 -10.23
N LYS A 5 -15.53 18.26 -11.33
CA LYS A 5 -16.94 18.61 -11.33
C LYS A 5 -17.66 17.89 -12.47
N LEU A 6 -18.69 17.11 -12.12
CA LEU A 6 -19.66 16.60 -13.09
C LEU A 6 -20.73 17.67 -13.36
N SER A 7 -21.33 17.63 -14.56
CA SER A 7 -22.38 18.58 -14.95
C SER A 7 -23.50 18.63 -13.90
N ARG A 8 -23.87 19.83 -13.47
CA ARG A 8 -24.91 20.09 -12.44
C ARG A 8 -24.69 19.39 -11.09
N LYS A 9 -23.45 19.01 -10.72
CA LYS A 9 -23.11 18.45 -9.40
C LYS A 9 -22.10 19.33 -8.64
N PRO A 10 -21.99 19.18 -7.31
CA PRO A 10 -20.96 19.89 -6.52
C PRO A 10 -19.55 19.54 -6.96
N VAL A 11 -18.61 20.45 -6.73
CA VAL A 11 -17.17 20.20 -6.90
C VAL A 11 -16.71 19.20 -5.85
N ARG A 12 -15.90 18.22 -6.26
CA ARG A 12 -15.29 17.23 -5.37
C ARG A 12 -13.77 17.24 -5.52
N ARG A 13 -13.09 16.86 -4.45
CA ARG A 13 -11.65 16.60 -4.46
C ARG A 13 -11.36 15.35 -5.29
N ILE A 14 -10.27 15.37 -6.05
CA ILE A 14 -9.79 14.21 -6.81
C ILE A 14 -8.28 14.09 -6.69
N ASP A 15 -7.82 12.85 -6.51
CA ASP A 15 -6.42 12.49 -6.50
C ASP A 15 -6.18 11.41 -7.54
N ILE A 16 -5.22 11.66 -8.43
CA ILE A 16 -4.80 10.74 -9.49
C ILE A 16 -3.31 10.48 -9.29
N ARG A 17 -2.93 9.21 -9.36
CA ARG A 17 -1.57 8.74 -9.09
C ARG A 17 -1.11 7.84 -10.22
N PHE A 18 0.03 8.19 -10.80
CA PHE A 18 0.73 7.35 -11.77
C PHE A 18 1.69 6.44 -11.02
N VAL A 19 1.57 5.15 -11.27
CA VAL A 19 2.36 4.12 -10.59
C VAL A 19 2.86 3.12 -11.64
N PRO A 20 4.17 2.81 -11.68
CA PRO A 20 4.69 1.71 -12.48
C PRO A 20 3.97 0.39 -12.18
N ASN A 21 3.70 -0.41 -13.21
CA ASN A 21 2.94 -1.66 -13.09
C ASN A 21 3.54 -2.60 -12.02
N MET A 22 4.87 -2.67 -11.91
CA MET A 22 5.53 -3.50 -10.90
C MET A 22 5.18 -3.17 -9.43
N TYR A 23 4.60 -2.00 -9.17
CA TYR A 23 4.14 -1.59 -7.84
C TYR A 23 2.61 -1.61 -7.70
N TYR A 24 1.89 -2.09 -8.71
CA TYR A 24 0.43 -2.01 -8.81
C TYR A 24 -0.27 -2.53 -7.55
N HIS A 25 0.07 -3.74 -7.07
CA HIS A 25 -0.61 -4.33 -5.92
C HIS A 25 -0.32 -3.60 -4.60
N SER A 26 0.90 -3.10 -4.42
CA SER A 26 1.26 -2.34 -3.20
C SER A 26 0.65 -0.95 -3.20
N ALA A 27 0.58 -0.30 -4.37
CA ALA A 27 -0.10 0.96 -4.52
C ALA A 27 -1.62 0.81 -4.37
N LEU A 28 -2.21 -0.23 -4.94
CA LEU A 28 -3.63 -0.54 -4.79
C LEU A 28 -3.98 -0.71 -3.31
N LEU A 29 -3.25 -1.57 -2.60
CA LEU A 29 -3.42 -1.75 -1.15
C LEU A 29 -3.30 -0.42 -0.38
N TYR A 30 -2.29 0.39 -0.70
CA TYR A 30 -2.08 1.69 -0.06
C TYR A 30 -3.23 2.67 -0.31
N PHE A 31 -3.72 2.77 -1.55
CA PHE A 31 -4.78 3.71 -1.93
C PHE A 31 -6.18 3.23 -1.58
N THR A 32 -6.39 1.91 -1.45
CA THR A 32 -7.62 1.36 -0.87
C THR A 32 -7.72 1.71 0.61
N GLY A 33 -6.61 1.68 1.35
CA GLY A 33 -6.60 2.00 2.78
C GLY A 33 -7.37 0.98 3.62
N SER A 34 -7.86 1.36 4.81
CA SER A 34 -7.83 2.69 5.45
C SER A 34 -6.44 3.21 5.84
N TYR A 35 -6.40 4.47 6.31
CA TYR A 35 -5.23 5.05 6.97
C TYR A 35 -4.78 4.20 8.18
N GLU A 36 -5.73 3.71 8.96
CA GLU A 36 -5.53 2.88 10.14
C GLU A 36 -4.91 1.53 9.75
N LEU A 37 -5.51 0.83 8.77
CA LEU A 37 -4.96 -0.43 8.26
C LEU A 37 -3.54 -0.23 7.74
N ASN A 38 -3.31 0.79 6.91
CA ASN A 38 -1.99 1.11 6.39
C ASN A 38 -0.96 1.32 7.51
N THR A 39 -1.35 2.03 8.57
CA THR A 39 -0.48 2.29 9.72
C THR A 39 -0.16 0.99 10.47
N GLN A 40 -1.17 0.16 10.74
CA GLN A 40 -1.00 -1.14 11.40
C GLN A 40 -0.10 -2.08 10.58
N MET A 41 -0.38 -2.24 9.28
CA MET A 41 0.41 -3.09 8.40
C MET A 41 1.87 -2.63 8.31
N ARG A 42 2.12 -1.31 8.29
CA ARG A 42 3.48 -0.76 8.33
C ARG A 42 4.20 -1.06 9.63
N GLN A 43 3.50 -0.96 10.76
CA GLN A 43 4.08 -1.31 12.06
C GLN A 43 4.42 -2.81 12.15
N ILE A 44 3.52 -3.67 11.66
CA ILE A 44 3.75 -5.13 11.59
C ILE A 44 4.94 -5.44 10.67
N ALA A 45 4.99 -4.82 9.49
CA ALA A 45 6.12 -4.94 8.58
C ALA A 45 7.44 -4.57 9.26
N LYS A 46 7.47 -3.42 9.97
CA LYS A 46 8.66 -2.96 10.69
C LYS A 46 9.10 -3.96 11.76
N ASN A 47 8.17 -4.49 12.55
CA ASN A 47 8.45 -5.51 13.56
C ASN A 47 8.99 -6.81 12.95
N LYS A 48 8.63 -7.12 11.69
CA LYS A 48 9.12 -8.28 10.93
C LYS A 48 10.39 -7.97 10.11
N GLY A 49 11.03 -6.82 10.29
CA GLY A 49 12.24 -6.46 9.56
C GLY A 49 11.99 -6.04 8.11
N TYR A 50 10.81 -5.49 7.83
CA TYR A 50 10.43 -4.96 6.52
C TYR A 50 9.98 -3.49 6.59
N LYS A 51 10.06 -2.79 5.47
CA LYS A 51 9.43 -1.49 5.25
C LYS A 51 8.34 -1.65 4.20
N LEU A 52 7.10 -1.38 4.57
CA LEU A 52 5.96 -1.35 3.64
C LEU A 52 5.64 0.10 3.25
N ASN A 53 5.46 0.37 1.96
CA ASN A 53 4.94 1.62 1.43
C ASN A 53 4.16 1.39 0.11
N GLU A 54 3.75 2.45 -0.57
CA GLU A 54 3.01 2.39 -1.83
C GLU A 54 3.82 1.76 -3.00
N TYR A 55 5.13 1.66 -2.86
CA TYR A 55 6.03 1.06 -3.85
C TYR A 55 6.41 -0.39 -3.53
N GLY A 56 5.98 -0.93 -2.39
CA GLY A 56 6.21 -2.34 -2.06
C GLY A 56 6.69 -2.60 -0.65
N LEU A 57 7.06 -3.87 -0.43
CA LEU A 57 7.61 -4.38 0.80
C LEU A 57 9.12 -4.58 0.63
N PHE A 58 9.93 -3.82 1.36
CA PHE A 58 11.39 -3.83 1.27
C PHE A 58 11.99 -4.50 2.50
N LYS A 59 13.07 -5.28 2.34
CA LYS A 59 13.79 -5.86 3.48
C LYS A 59 14.62 -4.78 4.16
N ILE A 60 14.55 -4.71 5.50
CA ILE A 60 15.48 -3.93 6.32
C ILE A 60 16.77 -4.73 6.45
N LYS A 61 17.91 -4.10 6.20
CA LYS A 61 19.25 -4.68 6.34
C LYS A 61 19.80 -4.41 7.75
N SER A 62 20.89 -5.09 8.10
CA SER A 62 21.55 -4.96 9.40
C SER A 62 22.06 -3.54 9.69
N ASP A 63 22.39 -2.77 8.65
CA ASP A 63 22.82 -1.37 8.74
C ASP A 63 21.64 -0.36 8.85
N GLY A 64 20.40 -0.86 8.96
CA GLY A 64 19.19 -0.04 9.00
C GLY A 64 18.70 0.47 7.65
N THR A 65 19.41 0.18 6.55
CA THR A 65 18.97 0.54 5.19
C THR A 65 17.94 -0.46 4.65
N PHE A 66 17.34 -0.16 3.50
CA PHE A 66 16.36 -1.03 2.86
C PHE A 66 16.92 -1.65 1.58
N SER A 67 16.36 -2.79 1.14
CA SER A 67 16.67 -3.35 -0.18
C SER A 67 16.38 -2.33 -1.30
N SER A 68 17.17 -2.35 -2.37
CA SER A 68 16.97 -1.44 -3.51
C SER A 68 15.72 -1.76 -4.31
N LYS A 69 15.28 -3.03 -4.27
CA LYS A 69 14.07 -3.52 -4.91
C LYS A 69 13.10 -4.03 -3.86
N PRO A 70 11.78 -3.85 -4.06
CA PRO A 70 10.79 -4.50 -3.21
C PRO A 70 10.78 -6.01 -3.46
N LEU A 71 10.22 -6.74 -2.50
CA LEU A 71 9.87 -8.14 -2.69
C LEU A 71 8.77 -8.23 -3.74
N LYS A 72 8.90 -9.20 -4.66
CA LYS A 72 7.90 -9.46 -5.69
C LYS A 72 6.55 -9.78 -5.04
N ALA A 73 5.50 -9.10 -5.48
CA ALA A 73 4.12 -9.37 -5.10
C ALA A 73 3.27 -9.39 -6.38
N ASP A 74 2.69 -10.53 -6.68
CA ASP A 74 1.82 -10.74 -7.84
C ASP A 74 0.33 -10.54 -7.46
N SER A 75 0.06 -10.26 -6.18
CA SER A 75 -1.24 -9.90 -5.63
C SER A 75 -1.13 -9.13 -4.31
N GLU A 76 -2.23 -8.53 -3.85
CA GLU A 76 -2.31 -7.99 -2.49
C GLU A 76 -2.17 -9.09 -1.43
N LYS A 77 -2.75 -10.27 -1.69
CA LYS A 77 -2.67 -11.46 -0.82
C LYS A 77 -1.22 -11.84 -0.52
N ASP A 78 -0.31 -11.68 -1.49
CA ASP A 78 1.11 -11.95 -1.27
C ASP A 78 1.76 -11.00 -0.27
N ILE A 79 1.27 -9.76 -0.16
CA ILE A 79 1.76 -8.78 0.82
C ILE A 79 1.31 -9.20 2.22
N PHE A 80 0.02 -9.53 2.37
CA PHE A 80 -0.53 -10.06 3.63
C PHE A 80 0.21 -11.32 4.07
N LYS A 81 0.42 -12.28 3.16
CA LYS A 81 1.14 -13.53 3.44
C LYS A 81 2.59 -13.28 3.89
N LYS A 82 3.31 -12.36 3.24
CA LYS A 82 4.69 -12.00 3.66
C LYS A 82 4.73 -11.37 5.04
N LEU A 83 3.64 -10.72 5.46
CA LEU A 83 3.46 -10.15 6.78
C LEU A 83 2.80 -11.12 7.77
N ASP A 84 2.50 -12.34 7.36
CA ASP A 84 1.85 -13.36 8.20
C ASP A 84 0.50 -12.89 8.74
N LEU A 85 -0.30 -12.29 7.86
CA LEU A 85 -1.63 -11.79 8.15
C LEU A 85 -2.66 -12.51 7.29
N ASP A 86 -3.84 -12.71 7.85
CA ASP A 86 -5.01 -13.13 7.07
C ASP A 86 -5.38 -12.03 6.10
N TYR A 87 -5.71 -12.43 4.86
CA TYR A 87 -6.10 -11.47 3.85
C TYR A 87 -7.46 -10.88 4.15
N LEU A 88 -7.53 -9.55 4.12
CA LEU A 88 -8.77 -8.80 4.24
C LEU A 88 -9.21 -8.32 2.86
N GLU A 89 -10.45 -8.62 2.48
CA GLU A 89 -11.09 -8.04 1.31
C GLU A 89 -11.25 -6.51 1.49
N PRO A 90 -11.28 -5.71 0.40
CA PRO A 90 -11.35 -4.25 0.50
C PRO A 90 -12.45 -3.69 1.40
N ASN A 91 -13.62 -4.34 1.45
CA ASN A 91 -14.75 -3.96 2.30
C ASN A 91 -14.56 -4.26 3.80
N GLN A 92 -13.52 -5.01 4.18
CA GLN A 92 -13.19 -5.37 5.55
C GLN A 92 -12.08 -4.47 6.15
N ARG A 93 -11.58 -3.49 5.39
CA ARG A 93 -10.35 -2.73 5.71
C ARG A 93 -10.58 -1.43 6.49
N GLY A 94 -11.84 -1.10 6.77
CA GLY A 94 -12.24 0.17 7.40
C GLY A 94 -12.09 1.35 6.46
#